data_AF-A0A711RV17-F1
#
_entry.id   AF-A0A711RV17-F1
#
_cell.length_a   1.000
_cell.length_b   1.000
_cell.length_c   1.000
_cell.angle_alpha   90.00
_cell.angle_beta   90.00
_cell.angle_gamma   90.00
#
_symmetry.space_group_name_H-M   'P 1'
#
loop_
_entity.id
_entity.type
_entity.pdbx_description
1 polymer ?
#
loop_
_entity_poly.entity_id
_entity_poly.type
_entity_poly.pdbx_seq_one_letter_code
_entity_poly.pdbx_strand_id
1 'polypeptide(L)'
;MNMTNMPAEPLIFQSGTQSAGLELVNIYFWIFRQFMEEKELTKPLARLVYTNLKTARTDNVSLQSVGKRFKEFFENKPEPTAEKMAQVRELRELEEARRMPYVMSK
;
A
#
# COMPACT_ATOMS: atom_id res chain seq x y z
N MET A 1 -11.44 -4.14 17.30
CA MET A 1 -10.55 -4.57 16.20
C MET A 1 -10.56 -6.08 16.12
N ASN A 2 -10.64 -6.65 14.92
CA ASN A 2 -10.52 -8.09 14.71
C ASN A 2 -9.02 -8.44 14.58
N MET A 3 -8.51 -9.28 15.50
CA MET A 3 -7.09 -9.63 15.61
C MET A 3 -6.83 -11.11 15.28
N THR A 4 -7.75 -11.80 14.59
CA THR A 4 -7.70 -13.25 14.33
C THR A 4 -6.41 -13.73 13.64
N ASN A 5 -5.69 -12.85 12.95
CA ASN A 5 -4.44 -13.17 12.25
C ASN A 5 -3.18 -12.60 12.92
N MET A 6 -3.30 -12.00 14.11
CA MET A 6 -2.13 -11.54 14.85
C MET A 6 -1.41 -12.76 15.44
N PRO A 7 -0.09 -12.89 15.27
CA PRO A 7 0.67 -13.97 15.91
C PRO A 7 0.43 -13.94 17.43
N ALA A 8 0.11 -15.10 18.01
CA ALA A 8 -0.05 -15.23 19.46
C ALA A 8 1.28 -15.10 20.19
N GLU A 9 2.40 -15.38 19.50
CA GLU A 9 3.75 -15.24 20.02
C GLU A 9 4.33 -13.85 19.70
N PRO A 10 5.08 -13.24 20.63
CA PRO A 10 5.77 -11.97 20.38
C PRO A 10 6.75 -12.08 19.22
N LEU A 11 6.79 -11.07 18.36
CA LEU A 11 7.82 -10.97 17.33
C LEU A 11 9.18 -10.68 17.98
N ILE A 12 10.04 -11.69 18.05
CA ILE A 12 11.41 -11.57 18.56
C ILE A 12 12.32 -11.19 17.39
N PHE A 13 12.84 -9.96 17.39
CA PHE A 13 13.82 -9.50 16.40
C PHE A 13 15.23 -9.82 16.88
N GLN A 14 15.93 -10.74 16.20
CA GLN A 14 17.32 -11.09 16.48
C GLN A 14 18.29 -10.31 15.56
N SER A 15 19.46 -9.96 16.09
CA SER A 15 20.52 -9.27 15.34
C SER A 15 21.07 -10.15 14.21
N GLY A 16 21.25 -9.55 13.03
CA GLY A 16 21.21 -10.24 11.73
C GLY A 16 22.44 -10.98 11.23
N THR A 17 23.37 -11.42 12.09
CA THR A 17 24.58 -12.13 11.63
C THR A 17 24.41 -13.64 11.43
N GLN A 18 23.33 -14.25 11.95
CA GLN A 18 23.00 -15.69 11.75
C GLN A 18 21.49 -15.91 11.61
N SER A 19 20.77 -14.97 11.00
CA SER A 19 19.33 -15.12 10.78
C SER A 19 19.09 -15.77 9.42
N ALA A 20 18.70 -17.04 9.42
CA ALA A 20 18.24 -17.74 8.23
C ALA A 20 17.10 -16.98 7.51
N GLY A 21 16.28 -16.24 8.27
CA GLY A 21 15.23 -15.38 7.72
C GLY A 21 15.80 -14.19 6.93
N LEU A 22 16.82 -13.51 7.45
CA LEU A 22 17.46 -12.39 6.74
C LEU A 22 18.25 -12.86 5.52
N GLU A 23 18.91 -14.02 5.62
CA GLU A 23 19.58 -14.64 4.47
C GLU A 23 18.58 -14.98 3.36
N LEU A 24 17.42 -15.54 3.72
CA LEU A 24 16.34 -15.82 2.77
C LEU A 24 15.83 -14.54 2.11
N VAL A 25 15.60 -13.47 2.88
CA VAL A 25 15.18 -12.16 2.36
C VAL A 25 16.20 -11.59 1.36
N ASN A 26 17.50 -11.74 1.64
CA ASN A 26 18.55 -11.29 0.73
C ASN A 26 18.53 -12.04 -0.60
N ILE A 27 18.32 -13.36 -0.57
CA ILE A 27 18.16 -14.18 -1.78
C ILE A 27 16.94 -13.70 -2.58
N TYR A 28 15.81 -13.45 -1.90
CA TYR A 28 14.61 -12.90 -2.53
C TYR A 28 14.89 -11.55 -3.21
N PHE A 29 15.51 -10.60 -2.52
CA PHE A 29 15.84 -9.29 -3.11
C PHE A 29 16.78 -9.42 -4.30
N TRP A 30 17.77 -10.31 -4.24
CA TRP A 30 18.67 -10.54 -5.36
C TRP A 30 17.93 -11.10 -6.58
N ILE A 31 17.05 -12.10 -6.41
CA ILE A 31 16.24 -12.68 -7.50
C ILE A 31 15.33 -11.61 -8.12
N PHE A 32 14.61 -10.85 -7.29
CA PHE A 32 13.72 -9.78 -7.78
C PHE A 32 14.51 -8.68 -8.50
N ARG A 33 15.70 -8.32 -8.02
CA ARG A 33 16.57 -7.38 -8.74
C ARG A 33 16.94 -7.92 -10.11
N GLN A 34 17.34 -9.19 -10.24
CA GLN A 34 17.67 -9.77 -11.54
C GLN A 34 16.47 -9.76 -12.49
N PHE A 35 15.27 -10.06 -11.97
CA PHE A 35 14.02 -9.96 -12.74
C PHE A 35 13.73 -8.54 -13.23
N MET A 36 13.88 -7.54 -12.35
CA MET A 36 13.64 -6.12 -12.68
C MET A 36 14.67 -5.57 -13.68
N GLU A 37 15.89 -6.11 -13.67
CA GLU A 37 16.96 -5.81 -14.64
C GLU A 37 16.83 -6.61 -15.96
N GLU A 38 15.72 -7.32 -16.16
CA GLU A 38 15.44 -8.15 -17.34
C GLU A 38 16.51 -9.22 -17.63
N LYS A 39 17.20 -9.70 -16.59
CA LYS A 39 18.21 -10.75 -16.72
C LYS A 39 17.58 -12.13 -16.80
N GLU A 40 18.27 -13.03 -17.48
CA GLU A 40 17.83 -14.41 -17.60
C GLU A 40 17.79 -15.10 -16.22
N LEU A 41 16.64 -15.66 -15.87
CA LEU A 41 16.43 -16.44 -14.67
C LEU A 41 16.17 -17.90 -15.04
N THR A 42 16.74 -18.82 -14.26
CA THR A 42 16.39 -20.23 -14.39
C THR A 42 14.90 -20.44 -14.07
N LYS A 43 14.29 -21.49 -14.64
CA LYS A 43 12.87 -21.80 -14.45
C LYS A 43 12.43 -21.81 -12.97
N PRO A 44 13.19 -22.38 -12.01
CA PRO A 44 12.82 -22.35 -10.59
C PRO A 44 12.78 -20.93 -10.00
N LEU A 45 13.75 -20.07 -10.36
CA LEU A 45 13.82 -18.69 -9.85
C LEU A 45 12.70 -17.83 -10.45
N ALA A 46 12.43 -17.97 -11.75
CA ALA A 46 11.33 -17.29 -12.41
C ALA A 46 9.96 -17.67 -11.81
N ARG A 47 9.78 -18.95 -11.48
CA ARG A 47 8.56 -19.44 -10.80
C ARG A 47 8.38 -18.79 -9.43
N LEU A 48 9.45 -18.60 -8.67
CA LEU A 48 9.42 -17.95 -7.37
C LEU A 48 8.97 -16.48 -7.48
N VAL A 49 9.47 -15.74 -8.46
CA VAL A 49 8.99 -14.37 -8.75
C VAL A 49 7.51 -14.37 -9.10
N TYR A 50 7.08 -15.17 -10.07
CA TYR A 50 5.69 -15.17 -10.55
C TYR A 50 4.69 -15.52 -9.45
N THR A 51 5.03 -16.51 -8.62
CA THR A 51 4.16 -16.95 -7.52
C THR A 51 3.99 -15.84 -6.50
N ASN A 52 5.07 -15.11 -6.15
CA ASN A 52 5.01 -14.02 -5.16
C ASN A 52 4.44 -12.71 -5.73
N LEU A 53 4.61 -12.45 -7.03
CA LEU A 53 4.11 -11.25 -7.69
C LEU A 53 2.57 -11.17 -7.65
N LYS A 54 1.89 -12.32 -7.70
CA LYS A 54 0.42 -12.42 -7.76
C LYS A 54 -0.25 -12.85 -6.46
N THR A 55 0.52 -13.08 -5.39
CA THR A 55 0.00 -13.52 -4.09
C THR A 55 0.20 -12.50 -2.97
N ALA A 56 0.69 -11.31 -3.30
CA ALA A 56 0.67 -10.20 -2.36
C ALA A 56 -0.77 -10.02 -1.85
N ARG A 57 -0.96 -10.02 -0.52
CA ARG A 57 -2.26 -9.76 0.11
C ARG A 57 -2.81 -8.36 -0.21
N THR A 58 -1.95 -7.50 -0.75
CA THR A 58 -2.25 -6.14 -1.18
C THR A 58 -2.16 -6.05 -2.70
N ASP A 59 -3.25 -5.64 -3.33
CA ASP A 59 -3.24 -5.19 -4.72
C ASP A 59 -2.45 -3.88 -4.81
N ASN A 60 -1.28 -3.94 -5.44
CA ASN A 60 -0.52 -2.74 -5.75
C ASN A 60 -1.08 -2.09 -7.00
N VAL A 61 -2.08 -1.24 -6.83
CA VAL A 61 -2.55 -0.35 -7.91
C VAL A 61 -1.61 0.85 -7.95
N SER A 62 -0.96 1.09 -9.10
CA SER A 62 -0.09 2.26 -9.22
C SER A 62 -0.90 3.55 -9.06
N LEU A 63 -0.30 4.60 -8.48
CA LEU A 63 -0.96 5.92 -8.39
C LEU A 63 -1.41 6.43 -9.77
N GLN A 64 -0.67 6.10 -10.82
CA GLN A 64 -1.05 6.38 -12.20
C GLN A 64 -2.34 5.65 -12.60
N SER A 65 -2.49 4.37 -12.22
CA SER A 65 -3.69 3.58 -12.52
C SER A 65 -4.91 4.07 -11.73
N VAL A 66 -4.71 4.47 -10.47
CA VAL A 66 -5.72 5.17 -9.68
C VAL A 66 -6.11 6.47 -10.39
N GLY A 67 -5.13 7.31 -10.73
CA GLY A 67 -5.34 8.58 -11.41
C GLY A 67 -6.13 8.44 -12.71
N LYS A 68 -5.81 7.45 -13.56
CA LYS A 68 -6.55 7.17 -14.79
C LYS A 68 -8.03 6.88 -14.53
N ARG A 69 -8.33 5.95 -13.61
CA ARG A 69 -9.70 5.57 -13.26
C ARG A 69 -10.50 6.74 -12.68
N PHE A 70 -9.88 7.50 -11.78
CA PHE A 70 -10.54 8.63 -11.15
C PHE A 70 -10.73 9.80 -12.13
N LYS A 71 -9.78 10.03 -13.04
CA LYS A 71 -9.92 11.04 -14.09
C LYS A 71 -11.16 10.78 -14.95
N GLU A 72 -11.28 9.57 -15.49
CA GLU A 72 -12.44 9.15 -16.28
C GLU A 72 -13.76 9.27 -15.48
N PHE A 73 -13.72 8.96 -14.18
CA PHE A 73 -14.88 9.11 -13.31
C PHE A 73 -15.30 10.57 -13.09
N PHE A 74 -14.34 11.46 -12.83
CA PHE A 74 -14.62 12.87 -12.50
C PHE A 74 -14.92 13.73 -13.72
N GLU A 75 -14.30 13.47 -14.88
CA GLU A 75 -14.58 14.19 -16.13
C GLU A 75 -16.04 14.06 -16.58
N ASN A 76 -16.70 12.97 -16.19
CA ASN A 76 -18.10 12.71 -16.53
C ASN A 76 -19.12 13.21 -15.48
N LYS A 77 -18.69 13.93 -14.45
CA LYS A 77 -19.58 14.47 -13.42
C LYS A 77 -19.90 15.94 -13.67
N PRO A 78 -21.15 16.37 -13.40
CA PRO A 78 -21.48 17.79 -13.47
C PRO A 78 -20.77 18.57 -12.37
N GLU A 79 -20.42 19.81 -12.67
CA GLU A 79 -19.90 20.74 -11.66
C GLU A 79 -20.90 20.92 -10.51
N PRO A 80 -20.43 20.98 -9.24
CA PRO A 80 -21.31 21.19 -8.10
C PRO A 80 -22.02 22.55 -8.17
N THR A 81 -23.31 22.57 -7.81
CA THR A 81 -24.07 23.82 -7.69
C THR A 81 -23.60 24.64 -6.49
N ALA A 82 -23.85 25.96 -6.52
CA ALA A 82 -23.50 26.86 -5.42
C ALA A 82 -24.08 26.43 -4.07
N GLU A 83 -25.32 25.91 -4.06
CA GLU A 83 -25.98 25.36 -2.86
C GLU A 83 -25.24 24.14 -2.31
N LYS A 84 -24.84 23.20 -3.17
CA LYS A 84 -24.04 22.03 -2.76
C LYS A 84 -22.67 22.46 -2.23
N MET A 85 -22.06 23.48 -2.84
CA MET A 85 -20.80 24.04 -2.35
C MET A 85 -20.93 24.70 -0.98
N ALA A 86 -22.08 25.31 -0.65
CA ALA A 86 -22.34 25.84 0.68
C ALA A 86 -22.45 24.70 1.72
N GLN A 87 -23.22 23.64 1.41
CA GLN A 87 -23.32 22.45 2.26
C GLN A 87 -21.97 21.78 2.50
N VAL A 88 -21.11 21.70 1.48
CA VAL A 88 -19.76 21.16 1.62
C VAL A 88 -18.90 21.99 2.57
N ARG A 89 -19.04 23.32 2.58
CA ARG A 89 -18.31 24.20 3.50
C ARG A 89 -18.74 23.96 4.94
N GLU A 90 -20.04 23.86 5.20
CA GLU A 90 -20.58 23.55 6.53
C GLU A 90 -20.07 22.19 7.03
N LEU A 91 -20.12 21.15 6.19
CA LEU A 91 -19.60 19.82 6.54
C LEU A 91 -18.10 19.84 6.81
N ARG A 92 -17.33 20.61 6.04
CA ARG A 92 -15.90 20.77 6.24
C ARG A 92 -15.59 21.44 7.58
N GLU A 93 -16.33 22.49 7.93
CA GLU A 93 -16.16 23.19 9.20
C GLU A 93 -16.48 22.28 10.40
N LEU A 94 -17.52 21.45 10.30
CA LEU A 94 -17.86 20.45 11.31
C LEU A 94 -16.74 19.39 11.48
N GLU A 95 -16.21 18.86 10.38
CA GLU A 95 -15.09 17.90 10.42
C GLU A 95 -13.81 18.55 10.95
N GLU A 96 -13.54 19.80 10.57
CA GLU A 96 -12.39 20.53 11.07
C GLU A 96 -12.51 20.79 12.57
N ALA A 97 -13.68 21.19 13.05
CA ALA A 97 -13.95 21.33 14.49
C ALA A 97 -13.79 20.00 15.25
N ARG A 98 -14.13 18.86 14.64
CA ARG A 98 -13.88 17.53 15.21
C ARG A 98 -12.41 17.16 15.22
N ARG A 99 -11.65 17.56 14.20
CA ARG A 99 -10.22 17.29 14.06
C ARG A 99 -9.39 18.08 15.06
N MET A 100 -9.70 19.38 15.23
CA MET A 100 -8.90 20.34 16.02
C MET A 100 -8.51 19.87 17.44
N PRO A 101 -9.40 19.25 18.24
CA PRO A 101 -9.04 18.72 19.56
C PRO A 101 -7.95 17.64 19.55
N TYR A 102 -7.76 16.93 18.43
CA TYR A 102 -6.76 15.88 18.26
C TYR A 102 -5.51 16.36 17.52
N VAL A 103 -5.47 17.63 17.12
CA VAL A 103 -4.28 18.25 16.54
C VAL A 103 -3.35 18.61 17.68
N MET A 104 -2.29 17.82 17.85
CA MET A 104 -1.22 18.16 18.78
C MET A 104 -0.61 19.51 18.37
N SER A 105 -0.84 20.57 19.14
CA SER A 105 -0.07 21.80 18.99
C SER A 105 1.35 21.53 19.51
N LYS A 106 2.35 21.86 18.70
CA LYS A 106 3.75 21.86 19.13
C LYS A 106 3.99 23.00 20.12
#